data_AF-A0A0W0YF72-F1
#
_entry.id   AF-A0A0W0YF72-F1
#
_cell.length_a   1.000
_cell.length_b   1.000
_cell.length_c   1.000
_cell.angle_alpha   90.00
_cell.angle_beta   90.00
_cell.angle_gamma   90.00
#
_symmetry.space_group_name_H-M   'P 1'
#
loop_
_entity.id
_entity.type
_entity.pdbx_description
1 polymer ?
#
loop_
_entity_poly.entity_id
_entity_poly.type
_entity_poly.pdbx_seq_one_letter_code
_entity_poly.pdbx_strand_id
1 'polypeptide(L)'
;MLSLDNVKSFLNEKTDYLINWNRVGNLFFSNHRYSSQELMERGFVVTCTAAGGFLAWNKSEEGGVTPFALGASLAFLLSHTVIISPLIYKRLKAKWSCDEHIKTINSKLSEEDKDFTLLVKQVIDKIMTHAAEKSPSAIWGKRDRLLKNLETWIDEEDHSMLDEVLKNEEIISLLDKGSFPRTESSMIKSL
;
A
#
# COMPACT_ATOMS: atom_id res chain seq x y z
N MET A 1 -24.34 -16.25 2.59
CA MET A 1 -24.23 -15.11 1.66
C MET A 1 -23.09 -14.23 2.17
N LEU A 2 -21.93 -14.22 1.50
CA LEU A 2 -20.79 -13.40 1.93
C LEU A 2 -21.16 -11.92 1.72
N SER A 3 -21.08 -11.12 2.78
CA SER A 3 -21.25 -9.66 2.68
C SER A 3 -20.23 -9.12 1.66
N LEU A 4 -20.66 -8.16 0.85
CA LEU A 4 -19.81 -7.46 -0.12
C LEU A 4 -18.55 -6.86 0.56
N ASP A 5 -18.67 -6.48 1.83
CA ASP A 5 -17.57 -5.90 2.61
C ASP A 5 -16.54 -6.96 3.04
N ASN A 6 -16.98 -8.19 3.32
CA ASN A 6 -16.08 -9.31 3.61
C ASN A 6 -15.27 -9.71 2.37
N VAL A 7 -15.89 -9.67 1.19
CA VAL A 7 -15.20 -9.95 -0.08
C VAL A 7 -14.16 -8.87 -0.39
N LYS A 8 -14.50 -7.60 -0.21
CA LYS A 8 -13.56 -6.49 -0.44
C LYS A 8 -12.37 -6.54 0.52
N SER A 9 -12.60 -6.80 1.81
CA SER A 9 -11.54 -6.93 2.81
C SER A 9 -10.60 -8.08 2.46
N PHE A 10 -11.16 -9.24 2.12
CA PHE A 10 -10.39 -10.41 1.70
C PHE A 10 -9.54 -10.14 0.44
N LEU A 11 -10.11 -9.48 -0.57
CA LEU A 11 -9.38 -9.14 -1.80
C LEU A 11 -8.30 -8.09 -1.57
N ASN A 12 -8.54 -7.10 -0.71
CA ASN A 12 -7.52 -6.13 -0.32
C ASN A 12 -6.35 -6.84 0.38
N GLU A 13 -6.63 -7.74 1.32
CA GLU A 13 -5.60 -8.51 2.03
C GLU A 13 -4.83 -9.44 1.08
N LYS A 14 -5.52 -10.17 0.20
CA LYS A 14 -4.88 -11.06 -0.79
C LYS A 14 -4.03 -10.33 -1.81
N THR A 15 -4.38 -9.09 -2.14
CA THR A 15 -3.58 -8.25 -3.03
C THR A 15 -2.53 -7.45 -2.27
N ASP A 16 -2.32 -7.69 -0.97
CA ASP A 16 -1.38 -6.93 -0.13
C ASP A 16 -1.63 -5.41 -0.24
N TYR A 17 -2.92 -5.07 -0.28
CA TYR A 17 -3.47 -3.74 -0.51
C TYR A 17 -3.04 -3.07 -1.83
N LEU A 18 -2.37 -3.77 -2.76
CA LEU A 18 -1.96 -3.22 -4.05
C LEU A 18 -3.14 -2.70 -4.88
N ILE A 19 -4.34 -3.22 -4.66
CA ILE A 19 -5.58 -2.77 -5.28
C ILE A 19 -6.58 -2.38 -4.18
N ASN A 20 -7.22 -1.21 -4.31
CA ASN A 20 -8.27 -0.80 -3.39
C ASN A 20 -9.65 -1.19 -3.95
N TRP A 21 -10.14 -2.37 -3.56
CA TRP A 21 -11.44 -2.89 -4.00
C TRP A 21 -12.63 -2.13 -3.40
N ASN A 22 -12.40 -1.32 -2.35
CA ASN A 22 -13.43 -0.43 -1.79
C ASN A 22 -13.72 0.79 -2.70
N ARG A 23 -12.84 1.10 -3.66
CA ARG A 23 -12.93 2.31 -4.49
C ARG A 23 -13.29 2.06 -5.96
N VAL A 24 -13.34 0.80 -6.41
CA VAL A 24 -13.63 0.46 -7.81
C VAL A 24 -14.97 1.05 -8.29
N GLY A 25 -15.98 1.16 -7.40
CA GLY A 25 -17.27 1.81 -7.72
C GLY A 25 -17.29 3.35 -7.59
N ASN A 26 -16.50 3.93 -6.69
CA ASN A 26 -16.47 5.39 -6.47
C ASN A 26 -15.81 6.16 -7.62
N LEU A 27 -15.07 5.45 -8.48
CA LEU A 27 -14.52 5.97 -9.74
C LEU A 27 -15.59 6.23 -10.81
N PHE A 28 -16.86 5.91 -10.57
CA PHE A 28 -17.95 6.22 -11.51
C PHE A 28 -19.08 7.03 -10.88
N PHE A 29 -19.40 6.78 -9.60
CA PHE A 29 -20.63 7.28 -8.98
C PHE A 29 -20.42 8.24 -7.78
N SER A 30 -19.21 8.78 -7.58
CA SER A 30 -18.99 9.77 -6.50
C SER A 30 -19.31 11.20 -6.96
N ASN A 31 -19.96 11.97 -6.07
CA ASN A 31 -20.18 13.41 -6.24
C ASN A 31 -18.88 14.18 -5.92
N HIS A 32 -17.93 14.19 -6.85
CA HIS A 32 -16.70 14.96 -6.74
C HIS A 32 -16.51 15.85 -7.98
N ARG A 33 -15.95 17.05 -7.76
CA ARG A 33 -15.44 17.89 -8.86
C ARG A 33 -14.23 17.18 -9.45
N TYR A 34 -14.39 16.65 -10.66
CA TYR A 34 -13.31 15.98 -11.36
C TYR A 34 -12.21 16.96 -11.73
N SER A 35 -10.97 16.57 -11.46
CA SER A 35 -9.83 17.22 -12.12
C SER A 35 -9.87 16.93 -13.63
N SER A 36 -9.25 17.79 -14.44
CA SER A 36 -9.16 17.58 -15.90
C SER A 36 -8.50 16.24 -16.25
N GLN A 37 -7.57 15.78 -15.40
CA GLN A 37 -6.93 14.48 -15.55
C GLN A 37 -7.93 13.33 -15.33
N GLU A 38 -8.71 13.35 -14.25
CA GLU A 38 -9.75 12.34 -13.98
C GLU A 38 -10.83 12.32 -15.06
N LEU A 39 -11.16 13.49 -15.63
CA LEU A 39 -12.12 13.59 -16.73
C LEU A 39 -11.58 12.92 -18.01
N MET A 40 -10.31 13.13 -18.32
CA MET A 40 -9.64 12.51 -19.47
C MET A 40 -9.54 10.99 -19.30
N GLU A 41 -9.16 10.51 -18.12
CA GLU A 41 -9.08 9.07 -17.80
C GLU A 41 -10.45 8.40 -17.98
N ARG A 42 -11.52 9.02 -17.47
CA ARG A 42 -12.90 8.51 -17.67
C ARG A 42 -13.33 8.58 -19.13
N GLY A 43 -13.00 9.66 -19.84
CA GLY A 43 -13.28 9.80 -21.28
C GLY A 43 -12.60 8.71 -22.11
N PHE A 44 -11.36 8.35 -21.77
CA PHE A 44 -10.63 7.25 -22.41
C PHE A 44 -11.37 5.92 -22.22
N VAL A 45 -11.75 5.56 -21.00
CA VAL A 45 -12.53 4.33 -20.72
C VAL A 45 -13.79 4.28 -21.54
N VAL A 46 -14.60 5.35 -21.52
CA VAL A 46 -15.89 5.41 -22.20
C VAL A 46 -15.69 5.22 -23.70
N THR A 47 -14.69 5.88 -24.28
CA THR A 47 -14.37 5.80 -25.71
C THR A 47 -13.91 4.39 -26.09
N CYS A 48 -13.00 3.78 -25.33
CA CYS A 48 -12.55 2.41 -25.56
C CYS A 48 -13.69 1.39 -25.43
N THR A 49 -14.57 1.57 -24.43
CA THR A 49 -15.74 0.72 -24.21
C THR A 49 -16.71 0.79 -25.39
N ALA A 50 -17.03 2.00 -25.84
CA ALA A 50 -17.90 2.22 -26.99
C ALA A 50 -17.29 1.66 -28.29
N ALA A 51 -16.00 1.91 -28.53
CA ALA A 51 -15.30 1.40 -29.70
C ALA A 51 -15.22 -0.14 -29.70
N GLY A 52 -14.94 -0.76 -28.55
CA GLY A 52 -14.91 -2.21 -28.40
C GLY A 52 -16.27 -2.86 -28.65
N GLY A 53 -17.34 -2.27 -28.13
CA GLY A 53 -18.70 -2.71 -28.41
C GLY A 53 -19.06 -2.58 -29.89
N PHE A 54 -18.76 -1.43 -30.50
CA PHE A 54 -19.01 -1.19 -31.92
C PHE A 54 -18.25 -2.16 -32.83
N LEU A 55 -16.96 -2.39 -32.56
CA LEU A 55 -16.14 -3.32 -33.35
C LEU A 55 -16.62 -4.76 -33.24
N ALA A 56 -17.03 -5.20 -32.04
CA ALA A 56 -17.57 -6.53 -31.82
C ALA A 56 -18.94 -6.72 -32.50
N TRP A 57 -19.81 -5.72 -32.41
CA TRP A 57 -21.09 -5.71 -33.12
C TRP A 57 -20.90 -5.76 -34.65
N ASN A 58 -20.04 -4.90 -35.19
CA ASN A 58 -19.76 -4.80 -36.63
C ASN A 58 -19.10 -6.06 -37.21
N LYS A 59 -18.40 -6.85 -36.39
CA LYS A 59 -17.82 -8.14 -36.80
C LYS A 59 -18.75 -9.34 -36.61
N SER A 60 -19.87 -9.19 -35.91
CA SER A 60 -20.78 -10.30 -35.67
C SER A 60 -21.73 -10.48 -36.87
N GLU A 61 -21.90 -11.73 -37.32
CA GLU A 61 -22.80 -12.06 -38.43
C GLU A 61 -24.28 -11.89 -38.06
N GLU A 62 -24.61 -12.12 -36.79
CA GLU A 62 -26.00 -12.04 -36.28
C GLU A 62 -26.39 -10.65 -35.77
N GLY A 63 -25.43 -9.73 -35.61
CA GLY A 63 -25.67 -8.42 -34.99
C GLY A 63 -26.22 -8.54 -33.56
N GLY A 64 -26.91 -7.48 -33.11
CA GLY A 64 -27.62 -7.49 -31.82
C GLY A 64 -26.81 -7.03 -30.60
N VAL A 65 -27.50 -7.02 -29.46
CA VAL A 65 -27.02 -6.43 -28.19
C VAL A 65 -25.92 -7.27 -27.54
N THR A 66 -25.96 -8.60 -27.71
CA THR A 66 -25.02 -9.54 -27.08
C THR A 66 -23.57 -9.35 -27.52
N PRO A 67 -23.21 -9.36 -28.82
CA PRO A 67 -21.83 -9.14 -29.24
C PRO A 67 -21.32 -7.75 -28.86
N PHE A 68 -22.19 -6.72 -28.92
CA PHE A 68 -21.86 -5.38 -28.43
C PHE A 68 -21.50 -5.39 -26.94
N ALA A 69 -22.33 -6.00 -26.09
CA ALA A 69 -22.14 -6.02 -24.65
C ALA A 69 -20.85 -6.75 -24.24
N LEU A 70 -20.53 -7.87 -24.91
CA LEU A 70 -19.30 -8.61 -24.66
C LEU A 70 -18.06 -7.81 -25.09
N GLY A 71 -18.08 -7.22 -26.28
CA GLY A 71 -16.98 -6.38 -26.77
C GLY A 71 -16.75 -5.15 -25.90
N ALA A 72 -17.83 -4.49 -25.48
CA ALA A 72 -17.79 -3.36 -24.56
C ALA A 72 -17.20 -3.76 -23.20
N SER A 73 -17.64 -4.90 -22.64
CA SER A 73 -17.16 -5.38 -21.34
C SER A 73 -15.66 -5.70 -21.36
N LEU A 74 -15.17 -6.34 -22.43
CA LEU A 74 -13.74 -6.66 -22.56
C LEU A 74 -12.90 -5.38 -22.71
N ALA A 75 -13.32 -4.46 -23.57
CA ALA A 75 -12.61 -3.19 -23.78
C ALA A 75 -12.64 -2.30 -22.53
N PHE A 76 -13.73 -2.34 -21.76
CA PHE A 76 -13.84 -1.71 -20.46
C PHE A 76 -12.79 -2.25 -19.49
N LEU A 77 -12.65 -3.57 -19.36
CA LEU A 77 -11.66 -4.18 -18.46
C LEU A 77 -10.22 -3.82 -18.85
N LEU A 78 -9.90 -3.86 -20.16
CA LEU A 78 -8.57 -3.52 -20.65
C LEU A 78 -8.23 -2.04 -20.41
N SER A 79 -9.12 -1.13 -20.78
CA SER A 79 -8.92 0.31 -20.59
C SER A 79 -8.80 0.68 -19.10
N HIS A 80 -9.56 0.02 -18.23
CA HIS A 80 -9.41 0.16 -16.78
C HIS A 80 -8.06 -0.27 -16.27
N THR A 81 -7.58 -1.42 -16.76
CA THR A 81 -6.29 -1.96 -16.35
C THR A 81 -5.17 -0.98 -16.69
N VAL A 82 -5.23 -0.36 -17.87
CA VAL A 82 -4.26 0.66 -18.31
C VAL A 82 -4.28 1.87 -17.38
N ILE A 83 -5.46 2.42 -17.04
CA ILE A 83 -5.58 3.60 -16.17
C ILE A 83 -5.15 3.31 -14.73
N ILE A 84 -5.44 2.11 -14.22
CA ILE A 84 -5.09 1.74 -12.84
C ILE A 84 -3.60 1.36 -12.74
N SER A 85 -2.95 1.01 -13.85
CA SER A 85 -1.55 0.55 -13.88
C SER A 85 -0.54 1.50 -13.21
N PRO A 86 -0.58 2.85 -13.37
CA PRO A 86 0.38 3.73 -12.73
C PRO A 86 0.19 3.76 -11.21
N LEU A 87 -1.05 3.62 -10.73
CA LEU A 87 -1.34 3.52 -9.30
C LEU A 87 -0.81 2.23 -8.69
N ILE A 88 -0.95 1.11 -9.41
CA ILE A 88 -0.36 -0.18 -9.01
C ILE A 88 1.16 -0.07 -9.02
N TYR A 89 1.76 0.47 -10.07
CA TYR A 89 3.20 0.66 -10.17
C TYR A 89 3.75 1.52 -9.03
N LYS A 90 3.08 2.63 -8.70
CA LYS A 90 3.45 3.48 -7.55
C LYS A 90 3.46 2.70 -6.24
N ARG A 91 2.51 1.78 -6.04
CA ARG A 91 2.43 0.93 -4.83
C ARG A 91 3.50 -0.16 -4.84
N LEU A 92 3.79 -0.77 -5.99
CA LEU A 92 4.88 -1.73 -6.14
C LEU A 92 6.24 -1.07 -5.87
N LYS A 93 6.47 0.14 -6.38
CA LYS A 93 7.69 0.90 -6.09
C LYS A 93 7.86 1.16 -4.59
N ALA A 94 6.79 1.52 -3.89
CA ALA A 94 6.83 1.71 -2.44
C ALA A 94 7.09 0.39 -1.69
N LYS A 95 6.51 -0.73 -2.16
CA LYS A 95 6.81 -2.06 -1.62
C LYS A 95 8.28 -2.43 -1.80
N TRP A 96 8.85 -2.22 -2.98
CA TRP A 96 10.27 -2.48 -3.21
C TRP A 96 11.19 -1.61 -2.35
N SER A 97 10.81 -0.35 -2.11
CA SER A 97 11.51 0.53 -1.17
C SER A 97 11.50 -0.05 0.25
N CYS A 98 10.35 -0.54 0.73
CA CYS A 98 10.25 -1.25 2.01
C CYS A 98 11.14 -2.50 2.03
N ASP A 99 11.12 -3.32 0.97
CA ASP A 99 11.95 -4.53 0.87
C ASP A 99 13.45 -4.19 0.87
N GLU A 100 13.85 -3.06 0.29
CA GLU A 100 15.22 -2.56 0.30
C GLU A 100 15.65 -2.17 1.72
N HIS A 101 14.84 -1.38 2.44
CA HIS A 101 15.08 -1.06 3.86
C HIS A 101 15.20 -2.31 4.73
N ILE A 102 14.31 -3.30 4.53
CA ILE A 102 14.36 -4.58 5.27
C ILE A 102 15.64 -5.35 4.97
N LYS A 103 16.11 -5.37 3.72
CA LYS A 103 17.39 -6.01 3.36
C LYS A 103 18.56 -5.31 4.03
N THR A 104 18.58 -3.97 4.02
CA THR A 104 19.63 -3.19 4.66
C THR A 104 19.67 -3.45 6.17
N ILE A 105 18.52 -3.41 6.85
CA ILE A 105 18.42 -3.74 8.28
C ILE A 105 18.92 -5.17 8.55
N ASN A 106 18.44 -6.17 7.81
CA ASN A 106 18.87 -7.56 8.02
C ASN A 106 20.36 -7.78 7.74
N SER A 107 20.96 -7.01 6.81
CA SER A 107 22.39 -7.08 6.54
C SER A 107 23.23 -6.55 7.70
N LYS A 108 22.74 -5.53 8.42
CA LYS A 108 23.40 -4.96 9.61
C LYS A 108 23.30 -5.89 10.81
N LEU A 109 22.16 -6.56 10.97
CA LEU A 109 21.91 -7.53 12.05
C LEU A 109 22.69 -8.84 11.92
N SER A 110 23.31 -9.12 10.78
CA SER A 110 24.08 -10.36 10.54
C SER A 110 25.23 -10.56 11.53
N GLU A 111 25.77 -9.47 12.08
CA GLU A 111 26.89 -9.49 13.03
C GLU A 111 26.45 -9.40 14.50
N GLU A 112 25.15 -9.36 14.76
CA GLU A 112 24.58 -9.05 16.05
C GLU A 112 24.06 -10.26 16.83
N ASP A 113 23.69 -10.01 18.09
CA ASP A 113 23.07 -11.00 18.95
C ASP A 113 21.75 -11.52 18.36
N LYS A 114 21.49 -12.81 18.58
CA LYS A 114 20.32 -13.51 18.03
C LYS A 114 19.02 -12.96 18.61
N ASP A 115 19.02 -12.58 19.88
CA ASP A 115 17.82 -12.09 20.56
C ASP A 115 17.45 -10.69 20.06
N PHE A 116 18.44 -9.80 19.89
CA PHE A 116 18.23 -8.50 19.27
C PHE A 116 17.75 -8.61 17.83
N THR A 117 18.37 -9.49 17.03
CA THR A 117 17.94 -9.77 15.64
C THR A 117 16.48 -10.23 15.56
N LEU A 118 16.07 -11.11 16.48
CA LEU A 118 14.70 -11.62 16.52
C LEU A 118 13.70 -10.51 16.86
N LEU A 119 14.07 -9.64 17.79
CA LEU A 119 13.25 -8.53 18.21
C LEU A 119 13.10 -7.46 17.11
N VAL A 120 14.17 -7.12 16.39
CA VAL A 120 14.06 -6.22 15.21
C VAL A 120 13.17 -6.84 14.13
N LYS A 121 13.26 -8.15 13.89
CA LYS A 121 12.36 -8.85 12.96
C LYS A 121 10.89 -8.78 13.38
N GLN A 122 10.59 -8.87 14.67
CA GLN A 122 9.22 -8.69 15.19
C GLN A 122 8.72 -7.26 14.96
N VAL A 123 9.58 -6.25 15.11
CA VAL A 123 9.21 -4.86 14.82
C VAL A 123 8.97 -4.65 13.33
N ILE A 124 9.80 -5.24 12.45
CA ILE A 124 9.57 -5.23 11.00
C ILE A 124 8.22 -5.86 10.66
N ASP A 125 7.88 -7.00 11.25
CA ASP A 125 6.60 -7.67 11.02
C ASP A 125 5.41 -6.82 11.48
N LYS A 126 5.52 -6.17 12.66
CA LYS A 126 4.53 -5.19 13.14
C LYS A 126 4.37 -4.02 12.16
N ILE A 127 5.45 -3.49 11.60
CA ILE A 127 5.39 -2.41 10.60
C ILE A 127 4.70 -2.91 9.32
N MET A 128 5.10 -4.07 8.82
CA MET A 128 4.60 -4.63 7.57
C MET A 128 3.14 -5.11 7.65
N THR A 129 2.63 -5.41 8.85
CA THR A 129 1.22 -5.71 9.09
C THR A 129 0.39 -4.47 9.45
N HIS A 130 1.02 -3.33 9.75
CA HIS A 130 0.33 -2.10 10.08
C HIS A 130 -0.51 -1.59 8.90
N ALA A 131 -1.80 -1.36 9.16
CA ALA A 131 -2.80 -0.98 8.16
C ALA A 131 -3.83 0.04 8.70
N ALA A 132 -3.39 1.00 9.51
CA ALA A 132 -4.28 2.02 10.09
C ALA A 132 -4.81 3.07 9.08
N GLU A 133 -4.25 3.13 7.88
CA GLU A 133 -4.56 4.18 6.90
C GLU A 133 -5.73 3.81 5.96
N LYS A 134 -6.54 4.80 5.59
CA LYS A 134 -7.74 4.62 4.75
C LYS A 134 -7.46 4.26 3.29
N SER A 135 -6.22 4.43 2.81
CA SER A 135 -5.86 4.17 1.42
C SER A 135 -4.60 3.33 1.32
N PRO A 136 -4.53 2.37 0.38
CA PRO A 136 -3.33 1.55 0.26
C PRO A 136 -2.04 2.27 -0.06
N SER A 137 -2.11 3.35 -0.83
CA SER A 137 -0.92 4.16 -1.09
C SER A 137 -0.41 4.85 0.18
N ALA A 138 -1.31 5.22 1.10
CA ALA A 138 -0.94 5.75 2.40
C ALA A 138 -0.39 4.64 3.33
N ILE A 139 -0.95 3.43 3.29
CA ILE A 139 -0.42 2.27 4.02
C ILE A 139 1.04 2.03 3.63
N TRP A 140 1.33 1.88 2.34
CA TRP A 140 2.69 1.65 1.85
C TRP A 140 3.64 2.82 2.15
N GLY A 141 3.19 4.07 1.99
CA GLY A 141 4.00 5.24 2.35
C GLY A 141 4.30 5.34 3.85
N LYS A 142 3.38 4.89 4.70
CA LYS A 142 3.59 4.85 6.16
C LYS A 142 4.59 3.76 6.54
N ARG A 143 4.46 2.56 5.97
CA ARG A 143 5.41 1.45 6.17
C ARG A 143 6.83 1.86 5.80
N ASP A 144 6.99 2.47 4.63
CA ASP A 144 8.28 2.97 4.13
C ASP A 144 8.93 3.96 5.10
N ARG A 145 8.16 4.96 5.59
CA ARG A 145 8.65 5.91 6.59
C ARG A 145 9.07 5.25 7.91
N LEU A 146 8.25 4.31 8.42
CA LEU A 146 8.54 3.62 9.67
C LEU A 146 9.81 2.74 9.56
N LEU A 147 9.98 2.05 8.43
CA LEU A 147 11.19 1.25 8.17
C LEU A 147 12.42 2.13 8.05
N LYS A 148 12.32 3.27 7.36
CA LYS A 148 13.41 4.25 7.28
C LYS A 148 13.81 4.76 8.65
N ASN A 149 12.85 5.10 9.50
CA ASN A 149 13.14 5.57 10.86
C ASN A 149 13.77 4.47 11.73
N LEU A 150 13.31 3.22 11.58
CA LEU A 150 13.91 2.07 12.25
C LEU A 150 15.35 1.85 11.81
N GLU A 151 15.62 1.94 10.50
CA GLU A 151 16.98 1.87 9.96
C GLU A 151 17.88 2.98 10.53
N THR A 152 17.39 4.22 10.60
CA THR A 152 18.13 5.34 11.20
C THR A 152 18.45 5.08 12.67
N TRP A 153 17.50 4.57 13.45
CA TRP A 153 17.75 4.26 14.87
C TRP A 153 18.78 3.15 15.06
N ILE A 154 18.78 2.13 14.18
CA ILE A 154 19.79 1.06 14.20
C ILE A 154 21.19 1.62 13.87
N ASP A 155 21.28 2.63 13.02
CA ASP A 155 22.57 3.23 12.65
C ASP A 155 23.12 4.22 13.67
N GLU A 156 22.25 4.98 14.34
CA GLU A 156 22.65 6.14 15.14
C GLU A 156 22.67 5.89 16.65
N GLU A 157 21.94 4.89 17.15
CA GLU A 157 21.70 4.71 18.59
C GLU A 157 22.43 3.48 19.17
N ASP A 158 22.75 3.54 20.46
CA ASP A 158 23.36 2.42 21.19
C ASP A 158 22.37 1.24 21.27
N HIS A 159 22.84 0.04 20.90
CA HIS A 159 22.04 -1.17 20.83
C HIS A 159 21.37 -1.51 22.17
N SER A 160 22.01 -1.16 23.29
CA SER A 160 21.45 -1.39 24.63
C SER A 160 20.21 -0.52 24.90
N MET A 161 20.22 0.74 24.47
CA MET A 161 19.05 1.63 24.60
C MET A 161 17.98 1.28 23.57
N LEU A 162 18.40 0.86 22.37
CA LEU A 162 17.51 0.48 21.29
C LEU A 162 16.71 -0.78 21.63
N ASP A 163 17.33 -1.79 22.27
CA ASP A 163 16.65 -3.02 22.71
C ASP A 163 15.49 -2.72 23.68
N GLU A 164 15.67 -1.81 24.65
CA GLU A 164 14.60 -1.40 25.56
C GLU A 164 13.45 -0.69 24.84
N VAL A 165 13.76 0.21 23.89
CA VAL A 165 12.77 0.96 23.13
C VAL A 165 11.96 0.07 22.19
N LEU A 166 12.61 -0.90 21.53
CA LEU A 166 11.97 -1.81 20.59
C LEU A 166 11.04 -2.83 21.27
N LYS A 167 11.23 -3.11 22.57
CA LYS A 167 10.29 -3.91 23.38
C LYS A 167 8.97 -3.19 23.68
N ASN A 168 8.90 -1.87 23.45
CA ASN A 168 7.71 -1.08 23.75
C ASN A 168 6.50 -1.50 22.89
N GLU A 169 5.34 -1.70 23.51
CA GLU A 169 4.10 -2.05 22.80
C GLU A 169 3.65 -0.96 21.82
N GLU A 170 3.99 0.30 22.08
CA GLU A 170 3.67 1.47 21.25
C GLU A 170 4.75 1.81 20.21
N ILE A 171 5.63 0.87 19.87
CA ILE A 171 6.77 1.08 18.95
C ILE A 171 6.39 1.75 17.62
N ILE A 172 5.22 1.44 17.06
CA ILE A 172 4.73 2.08 15.83
C ILE A 172 4.50 3.58 16.04
N SER A 173 3.97 4.01 17.19
CA SER A 173 3.77 5.44 17.49
C SER A 173 5.11 6.15 17.71
N LEU A 174 6.06 5.49 18.37
CA LEU A 174 7.39 6.03 18.59
C LEU A 174 8.14 6.24 17.27
N LEU A 175 8.11 5.24 16.39
CA LEU A 175 8.69 5.35 15.05
C LEU A 175 7.99 6.40 14.19
N ASP A 176 6.67 6.59 14.32
CA ASP A 176 5.93 7.61 13.56
C ASP A 176 6.31 9.05 13.96
N LYS A 177 6.73 9.26 15.23
CA LYS A 177 7.28 10.54 15.71
C LYS A 177 8.65 10.85 15.10
N GLY A 178 9.40 9.82 14.69
CA GLY A 178 10.69 9.94 14.00
C GLY A 178 11.89 10.35 14.84
N SER A 179 11.69 10.72 16.11
CA SER A 179 12.77 11.00 17.06
C SER A 179 12.95 9.85 18.04
N PHE A 180 14.18 9.40 18.25
CA PHE A 180 14.47 8.40 19.28
C PHE A 180 14.07 8.94 20.66
N PRO A 181 13.28 8.19 21.46
CA PRO A 181 12.88 8.63 22.77
C PRO A 181 14.11 8.63 23.69
N ARG A 182 14.68 9.82 23.92
CA ARG A 182 15.66 10.00 24.99
C ARG A 182 14.94 9.73 26.30
N THR A 183 15.26 8.61 26.95
CA THR A 183 15.01 8.49 28.38
C THR A 183 15.63 9.71 29.02
N GLU A 184 14.80 10.54 29.67
CA GLU A 184 15.30 11.46 30.67
C GLU A 184 16.02 10.59 31.70
N SER A 185 17.33 10.44 31.51
CA SER A 185 18.22 9.93 32.54
C SER A 185 17.85 10.69 33.78
N SER A 186 17.34 9.97 34.78
CA SER A 186 17.16 10.50 36.11
C SER A 186 18.54 10.94 36.58
N MET A 187 18.89 12.19 36.30
CA MET A 187 19.73 12.97 37.20
C MET A 187 18.93 13.06 38.49
N ILE A 188 19.00 11.98 39.29
CA ILE A 188 19.00 12.12 40.73
C ILE A 188 20.26 12.93 40.98
N LYS A 189 20.11 14.26 40.95
CA LYS A 189 21.07 15.19 41.52
C LYS A 189 21.21 14.74 42.96
N SER A 190 22.35 14.12 43.26
CA SER A 190 22.87 14.09 44.61
C SER A 190 23.03 15.54 45.07
N LEU A 191 22.12 15.99 45.93
CA LEU A 191 22.29 17.14 46.82
C LEU A 191 21.62 16.80 48.15
#